data_AF-A0A7X2MX74-F1
#
_entry.id   AF-A0A7X2MX74-F1
#
_cell.length_a   1.000
_cell.length_b   1.000
_cell.length_c   1.000
_cell.angle_alpha   90.00
_cell.angle_beta   90.00
_cell.angle_gamma   90.00
#
_symmetry.space_group_name_H-M   'P 1'
#
loop_
_entity.id
_entity.type
_entity.pdbx_description
1 polymer ?
#
loop_
_entity_poly.entity_id
_entity_poly.type
_entity_poly.pdbx_seq_one_letter_code
_entity_poly.pdbx_strand_id
1 'polypeptide(L)' 'MNNNVNPEIMDKLTKVCLCRAINRSTIKNAIRKGALTLDEVREATGALSGSCKGSRCSYKISELIESYKNNEWS' A
#
# COMPACT_ATOMS: atom_id res chain seq x y z
N MET A 1 4.10 6.84 -28.01
CA MET A 1 4.53 7.62 -26.83
C MET A 1 5.20 6.68 -25.85
N ASN A 2 6.50 6.82 -25.63
CA ASN A 2 7.22 6.04 -24.62
C ASN A 2 7.05 6.75 -23.27
N ASN A 3 5.99 6.42 -22.54
CA ASN A 3 5.85 6.88 -21.17
C ASN A 3 6.85 6.07 -20.34
N ASN A 4 8.03 6.64 -20.11
CA ASN A 4 9.08 6.07 -19.27
C ASN A 4 8.68 6.23 -17.79
N VAL A 5 7.61 5.54 -17.40
CA VAL A 5 6.99 5.69 -16.08
C VAL A 5 7.80 4.86 -15.08
N ASN A 6 8.63 5.50 -14.28
CA ASN A 6 9.31 4.85 -13.17
C ASN A 6 8.26 4.39 -12.13
N PRO A 7 8.10 3.08 -11.87
CA PRO A 7 7.10 2.56 -10.92
C PRO A 7 7.26 3.12 -9.50
N GLU A 8 8.49 3.41 -9.06
CA GLU A 8 8.75 3.97 -7.72
C GLU A 8 8.22 5.40 -7.59
N ILE A 9 8.32 6.19 -8.66
CA ILE A 9 7.74 7.54 -8.69
C ILE A 9 6.22 7.42 -8.60
N MET A 10 5.61 6.49 -9.34
CA MET A 10 4.17 6.26 -9.28
C MET A 10 3.71 5.80 -7.90
N ASP A 11 4.48 4.96 -7.22
CA ASP A 11 4.15 4.48 -5.89
C ASP A 11 4.17 5.62 -4.84
N LYS A 12 5.04 6.63 -5.02
CA LYS A 12 5.08 7.82 -4.17
C LYS A 12 3.88 8.75 -4.39
N LEU A 13 3.41 8.86 -5.64
CA LEU A 13 2.28 9.72 -6.01
C LEU A 13 0.91 9.08 -5.72
N THR A 14 0.82 7.75 -5.88
CA THR A 14 -0.45 7.02 -5.77
C THR A 14 -0.89 6.93 -4.31
N LYS A 15 -2.04 7.51 -3.97
CA LYS A 15 -2.67 7.37 -2.64
C LYS A 15 -3.50 6.09 -2.58
N VAL A 16 -3.18 5.22 -1.63
CA VAL A 16 -3.95 4.00 -1.36
C VAL A 16 -4.98 4.25 -0.28
N CYS A 17 -4.58 4.87 0.85
CA CYS A 17 -5.51 5.33 1.87
C CYS A 17 -5.90 6.78 1.61
N LEU A 18 -7.10 7.01 1.07
CA LEU A 18 -7.55 8.34 0.68
C LEU A 18 -7.82 9.24 1.90
N CYS A 19 -8.42 8.72 2.96
CA CYS A 19 -8.78 9.53 4.14
C CYS A 19 -7.58 9.93 5.01
N ARG A 20 -6.46 9.19 4.92
CA ARG A 20 -5.21 9.49 5.63
C ARG A 20 -4.07 9.93 4.71
N ALA A 21 -4.34 10.08 3.42
CA ALA A 21 -3.38 10.43 2.39
C ALA A 21 -2.09 9.56 2.38
N ILE A 22 -2.20 8.27 2.73
CA ILE A 22 -1.07 7.34 2.73
C ILE A 22 -0.83 6.81 1.32
N ASN A 23 0.40 6.95 0.83
CA ASN A 23 0.79 6.53 -0.51
C ASN A 23 1.17 5.05 -0.58
N ARG A 24 1.18 4.51 -1.80
CA ARG A 24 1.52 3.11 -2.07
C ARG A 24 2.95 2.78 -1.65
N SER A 25 3.89 3.70 -1.82
CA SER A 25 5.29 3.50 -1.43
C SER A 25 5.45 3.23 0.07
N THR A 26 4.66 3.89 0.93
CA THR A 26 4.67 3.67 2.39
C THR A 26 4.16 2.27 2.73
N ILE A 27 3.06 1.85 2.11
CA ILE A 27 2.49 0.51 2.34
C ILE A 27 3.44 -0.58 1.83
N LYS A 28 3.98 -0.43 0.62
CA LYS A 28 4.96 -1.38 0.09
C LYS A 28 6.22 -1.49 0.97
N ASN A 29 6.69 -0.37 1.52
CA ASN A 29 7.81 -0.38 2.46
C ASN A 29 7.47 -1.15 3.76
N ALA A 30 6.26 -1.00 4.29
CA ALA A 30 5.82 -1.77 5.45
C ALA A 30 5.75 -3.28 5.14
N ILE A 31 5.25 -3.65 3.97
CA ILE A 31 5.18 -5.04 3.49
C ILE A 31 6.60 -5.64 3.36
N ARG A 32 7.55 -4.92 2.74
CA ARG A 32 8.97 -5.35 2.67
C ARG A 32 9.59 -5.59 4.05
N LYS A 33 9.15 -4.83 5.05
CA LYS A 33 9.59 -4.96 6.46
C LYS A 33 8.86 -6.07 7.23
N GLY A 34 7.97 -6.82 6.57
CA GLY A 34 7.29 -7.99 7.15
C GLY A 34 5.84 -7.78 7.55
N ALA A 35 5.21 -6.63 7.25
CA ALA A 35 3.77 -6.45 7.52
C ALA A 35 2.93 -7.19 6.46
N LEU A 36 2.56 -8.44 6.73
CA LEU A 36 1.93 -9.38 5.78
C LEU A 36 0.45 -9.66 6.07
N THR A 37 -0.15 -8.87 6.95
CA THR A 37 -1.57 -8.86 7.29
C THR A 37 -2.11 -7.42 7.32
N LEU A 38 -3.44 -7.25 7.21
CA LEU A 38 -4.06 -5.93 7.30
C LEU A 38 -3.79 -5.24 8.64
N ASP A 39 -3.81 -6.00 9.75
CA ASP A 39 -3.54 -5.45 11.07
C ASP A 39 -2.07 -5.00 11.20
N GLU A 40 -1.10 -5.78 10.73
CA GLU A 40 0.31 -5.35 10.75
C GLU A 40 0.53 -4.10 9.88
N VAL A 41 -0.12 -4.03 8.71
CA VAL A 41 -0.04 -2.82 7.86
C VAL A 41 -0.72 -1.63 8.55
N ARG A 42 -1.83 -1.85 9.27
CA ARG A 42 -2.48 -0.81 10.08
C ARG A 42 -1.52 -0.27 11.13
N GLU A 43 -0.89 -1.14 11.90
CA GLU A 43 0.06 -0.72 12.94
C GLU A 43 1.29 -0.02 12.35
N ALA A 44 1.84 -0.53 11.25
CA ALA A 44 3.06 0.01 10.65
C ALA A 44 2.86 1.35 9.92
N THR A 45 1.67 1.63 9.39
CA THR A 45 1.44 2.79 8.50
C THR A 45 0.36 3.75 8.98
N GLY A 46 -0.47 3.33 9.93
CA GLY A 46 -1.70 4.01 10.28
C GLY A 46 -2.80 3.95 9.21
N ALA A 47 -2.62 3.24 8.09
CA ALA A 47 -3.72 2.96 7.16
C ALA A 47 -4.81 2.14 7.88
N LEU A 48 -6.02 2.05 7.32
CA LEU A 48 -7.15 1.31 7.90
C LEU A 48 -7.74 1.89 9.21
N SER A 49 -7.04 2.76 9.92
CA SER A 49 -7.49 3.38 11.19
C SER A 49 -8.09 4.78 11.05
N GLY A 50 -8.36 5.25 9.81
CA GLY A 50 -9.00 6.55 9.58
C GLY A 50 -10.51 6.53 9.79
N SER A 51 -11.17 7.67 9.55
CA SER A 51 -12.64 7.81 9.71
C SER A 51 -13.46 6.80 8.89
N CYS A 52 -12.93 6.34 7.75
CA CYS A 52 -13.57 5.31 6.93
C CYS A 52 -13.34 3.87 7.43
N LYS A 53 -12.57 3.67 8.50
CA LYS A 53 -12.27 2.37 9.12
C LYS A 53 -11.81 1.30 8.12
N GLY A 54 -10.99 1.71 7.15
CA GLY A 54 -10.41 0.81 6.14
C GLY A 54 -11.32 0.45 4.96
N SER A 55 -12.60 0.80 4.99
CA SER A 55 -13.57 0.46 3.92
C SER A 55 -13.17 0.85 2.50
N ARG A 56 -12.30 1.86 2.34
CA ARG A 56 -11.86 2.37 1.02
C ARG A 56 -10.52 1.84 0.55
N CYS A 57 -9.71 1.26 1.44
CA CYS A 57 -8.33 0.88 1.13
C CYS A 57 -7.97 -0.56 1.48
N SER A 58 -8.79 -1.27 2.27
CA SER A 58 -8.52 -2.65 2.69
C SER A 58 -8.25 -3.57 1.51
N TYR A 59 -9.14 -3.58 0.51
CA TYR A 59 -8.98 -4.40 -0.69
C TYR A 59 -7.64 -4.16 -1.40
N LYS A 60 -7.30 -2.89 -1.67
CA LYS A 60 -6.03 -2.53 -2.33
C LYS A 60 -4.79 -2.93 -1.51
N ILE A 61 -4.88 -2.87 -0.19
CA ILE A 61 -3.78 -3.29 0.69
C ILE A 61 -3.66 -4.82 0.67
N SER A 62 -4.78 -5.55 0.71
CA SER A 62 -4.79 -7.01 0.57
C SER A 62 -4.16 -7.45 -0.75
N GLU A 63 -4.52 -6.83 -1.86
CA GLU A 63 -3.90 -7.10 -3.18
C GLU A 63 -2.39 -6.86 -3.16
N LEU A 64 -1.92 -5.74 -2.57
CA LEU A 64 -0.48 -5.46 -2.48
C LEU A 64 0.28 -6.52 -1.66
N ILE A 65 -0.32 -7.01 -0.57
CA ILE A 65 0.22 -8.09 0.25
C ILE A 65 0.27 -9.40 -0.55
N GLU A 66 -0.80 -9.73 -1.25
CA GLU A 66 -0.89 -10.95 -2.05
C GLU A 66 0.12 -10.94 -3.22
N SER A 67 0.17 -9.85 -3.99
CA SER A 67 1.17 -9.65 -5.03
C SER A 67 2.60 -9.78 -4.52
N TYR A 68 2.88 -9.30 -3.29
CA TYR A 68 4.21 -9.46 -2.68
C TYR A 68 4.50 -10.92 -2.33
N LYS A 69 3.54 -11.64 -1.74
CA LYS A 69 3.67 -13.07 -1.43
C LYS A 69 3.86 -13.92 -2.69
N ASN A 70 3.27 -13.48 -3.80
CA ASN A 70 3.41 -14.09 -5.12
C ASN A 70 4.70 -13.67 -5.85
N ASN A 71 5.56 -12.86 -5.22
CA ASN A 71 6.81 -12.34 -5.80
C ASN A 71 6.63 -11.50 -7.08
N GLU A 72 5.46 -10.86 -7.24
CA GLU A 72 5.18 -9.98 -8.39
C GLU A 72 5.93 -8.64 -8.30
N TRP A 73 6.40 -8.30 -7.09
CA TRP A 73 7.28 -7.17 -6.84
C TRP A 73 8.12 -7.40 -5.58
N SER A 74 9.26 -6.73 -5.49
CA SER A 74 10.18 -6.78 -4.34
C SER A 74 10.55 -5.41 -3.81
#